data_AF-A0A336MPT9-F1
#
_entry.id   AF-A0A336MPT9-F1
#
_cell.length_a   1.000
_cell.length_b   1.000
_cell.length_c   1.000
_cell.angle_alpha   90.00
_cell.angle_beta   90.00
_cell.angle_gamma   90.00
#
_symmetry.space_group_name_H-M   'P 1'
#
loop_
_entity.id
_entity.type
_entity.pdbx_description
1 polymer ?
#
loop_
_entity_poly.entity_id
_entity_poly.type
_entity_poly.pdbx_seq_one_letter_code
_entity_poly.pdbx_strand_id
1 'polypeptide(L)'
;MWLWCVRTKSWALANIFYEQLKEKFTLTCFDSPTNMLTAIRVFEGLILLICRSLETRNIAAIETAEAETRRFMFSFENILADKSFHVYRYLLLRAYYHQVVNYFKKYKLRRTTDVLEVIARSSFSSGQFYMYEVIHHHINSFQKKLPIEIENFWINFCSGHEGRQYSVEDWLKTGNKLFPFTLKIPELLD
;
A
#
# COMPACT_ATOMS: atom_id res chain seq x y z
N MET A 1 -1.76 -6.97 12.50
CA MET A 1 -3.11 -6.62 12.98
C MET A 1 -3.49 -5.19 12.63
N TRP A 2 -2.64 -4.19 12.91
CA TRP A 2 -2.94 -2.79 12.57
C TRP A 2 -3.31 -2.56 11.09
N LEU A 3 -2.40 -2.89 10.15
CA LEU A 3 -2.64 -2.72 8.71
C LEU A 3 -3.91 -3.45 8.23
N TRP A 4 -4.23 -4.58 8.85
CA TRP A 4 -5.47 -5.31 8.56
C TRP A 4 -6.69 -4.44 8.90
N CYS A 5 -6.74 -3.90 10.12
CA CYS A 5 -7.83 -3.02 10.54
C CYS A 5 -7.95 -1.78 9.64
N VAL A 6 -6.81 -1.23 9.18
CA VAL A 6 -6.80 -0.13 8.20
C VAL A 6 -7.43 -0.55 6.88
N ARG A 7 -7.01 -1.68 6.32
CA ARG A 7 -7.52 -2.20 5.04
C ARG A 7 -9.00 -2.62 5.08
N THR A 8 -9.49 -3.08 6.24
CA THR A 8 -10.90 -3.45 6.45
C THR A 8 -11.76 -2.32 7.02
N LYS A 9 -11.22 -1.10 7.10
CA LYS A 9 -11.91 0.09 7.64
C LYS A 9 -12.40 -0.08 9.10
N SER A 10 -11.79 -0.99 9.87
CA SER A 10 -12.07 -1.22 11.29
C SER A 10 -11.34 -0.19 12.17
N TRP A 11 -11.74 1.07 12.05
CA TRP A 11 -10.96 2.22 12.50
C TRP A 11 -10.71 2.35 14.00
N ALA A 12 -11.69 1.96 14.84
CA ALA A 12 -11.51 2.00 16.29
C ALA A 12 -10.39 1.04 16.74
N LEU A 13 -10.36 -0.16 16.17
CA LEU A 13 -9.30 -1.15 16.40
C LEU A 13 -7.98 -0.70 15.78
N ALA A 14 -8.04 -0.07 14.60
CA ALA A 14 -6.84 0.48 13.96
C ALA A 14 -6.12 1.48 14.89
N ASN A 15 -6.85 2.37 15.56
CA ASN A 15 -6.25 3.32 16.51
C ASN A 15 -5.57 2.60 17.69
N ILE A 16 -6.24 1.62 18.32
CA ILE A 16 -5.69 0.84 19.44
C ILE A 16 -4.40 0.12 19.02
N PHE A 17 -4.44 -0.60 17.89
CA PHE A 17 -3.26 -1.31 17.40
C PHE A 17 -2.16 -0.37 16.90
N TYR A 18 -2.50 0.86 16.52
CA TYR A 18 -1.50 1.84 16.11
C TYR A 18 -0.70 2.36 17.30
N GLU A 19 -1.34 2.66 18.43
CA GLU A 19 -0.63 3.04 19.66
C GLU A 19 0.33 1.94 20.11
N GLN A 20 -0.14 0.69 20.14
CA GLN A 20 0.72 -0.46 20.47
C GLN A 20 1.87 -0.66 19.50
N LEU A 21 1.65 -0.36 18.21
CA LEU A 21 2.68 -0.44 17.20
C LEU A 21 3.77 0.62 17.46
N LYS A 22 3.39 1.87 17.73
CA LYS A 22 4.35 2.95 18.01
C LYS A 22 5.24 2.65 19.22
N GLU A 23 4.70 1.97 20.23
CA GLU A 23 5.47 1.58 21.42
C GLU A 23 6.48 0.46 21.14
N LYS A 24 6.17 -0.46 20.22
CA LYS A 24 6.92 -1.71 20.04
C LYS A 24 7.78 -1.77 18.79
N PHE A 25 7.42 -1.01 17.76
CA PHE A 25 8.10 -1.04 16.47
C PHE A 25 9.17 0.04 16.41
N THR A 26 10.41 -0.40 16.27
CA THR A 26 11.55 0.43 15.96
C THR A 26 12.21 -0.08 14.68
N LEU A 27 12.78 0.83 13.90
CA LEU A 27 13.48 0.51 12.66
C LEU A 27 14.94 0.98 12.79
N THR A 28 15.89 0.07 12.62
CA THR A 28 17.33 0.29 12.76
C THR A 28 18.09 -0.22 11.53
N CYS A 29 19.32 0.27 11.31
CA CYS A 29 20.14 -0.13 10.16
C CYS A 29 20.56 -1.62 10.17
N PHE A 30 20.49 -2.29 11.32
CA PHE A 30 20.87 -3.71 11.47
C PHE A 30 19.66 -4.66 11.45
N ASP A 31 18.52 -4.18 10.99
CA ASP A 31 17.28 -4.92 11.09
C ASP A 31 17.19 -6.16 10.20
N SER A 32 16.44 -7.13 10.70
CA SER A 32 16.13 -8.37 9.99
C SER A 32 15.19 -8.11 8.79
N PRO A 33 15.22 -8.98 7.75
CA PRO A 33 14.24 -8.93 6.66
C PRO A 33 12.78 -8.94 7.15
N THR A 34 12.49 -9.60 8.26
CA THR A 34 11.16 -9.62 8.88
C THR A 34 10.75 -8.24 9.41
N ASN A 35 11.68 -7.51 10.05
CA ASN A 35 11.39 -6.16 10.51
C ASN A 35 11.25 -5.18 9.33
N MET A 36 12.02 -5.38 8.26
CA MET A 36 11.86 -4.63 7.00
C MET A 36 10.51 -4.87 6.33
N LEU A 37 10.03 -6.12 6.31
CA LEU A 37 8.67 -6.42 5.84
C LEU A 37 7.61 -5.76 6.72
N THR A 38 7.85 -5.69 8.03
CA THR A 38 6.99 -4.93 8.94
C THR A 38 7.03 -3.44 8.59
N ALA A 39 8.20 -2.86 8.33
CA ALA A 39 8.33 -1.47 7.91
C ALA A 39 7.56 -1.15 6.62
N ILE A 40 7.60 -2.04 5.62
CA ILE A 40 6.78 -1.94 4.41
C ILE A 40 5.29 -1.87 4.75
N ARG A 41 4.82 -2.78 5.62
CA ARG A 41 3.41 -2.82 6.05
C ARG A 41 3.05 -1.57 6.84
N VAL A 42 3.99 -1.03 7.62
CA VAL A 42 3.77 0.20 8.38
C VAL A 42 3.61 1.36 7.42
N PHE A 43 4.54 1.50 6.47
CA PHE A 43 4.50 2.56 5.46
C PHE A 43 3.20 2.54 4.66
N GLU A 44 2.75 1.36 4.23
CA GLU A 44 1.48 1.21 3.54
C GLU A 44 0.30 1.70 4.40
N GLY A 45 0.24 1.29 5.66
CA GLY A 45 -0.82 1.70 6.58
C GLY A 45 -0.87 3.22 6.78
N LEU A 46 0.30 3.86 6.89
CA LEU A 46 0.41 5.31 7.02
C LEU A 46 -0.15 6.04 5.79
N ILE A 47 0.15 5.56 4.58
CA ILE A 47 -0.39 6.15 3.34
C ILE A 47 -1.92 5.98 3.28
N LEU A 48 -2.43 4.82 3.68
CA LEU A 48 -3.88 4.57 3.73
C LEU A 48 -4.59 5.43 4.78
N LEU A 49 -3.91 5.80 5.89
CA LEU A 49 -4.45 6.79 6.83
C LEU A 49 -4.57 8.18 6.19
N ILE A 50 -3.61 8.61 5.36
CA ILE A 50 -3.74 9.85 4.59
C ILE A 50 -4.97 9.77 3.68
N CYS A 51 -5.16 8.66 2.97
CA CYS A 51 -6.32 8.44 2.09
C CYS A 51 -7.65 8.59 2.86
N ARG A 52 -7.75 7.97 4.05
CA ARG A 52 -8.91 8.12 4.93
C ARG A 52 -9.11 9.56 5.38
N SER A 53 -8.04 10.25 5.77
CA SER A 53 -8.11 11.66 6.20
C SER A 53 -8.57 12.57 5.05
N LEU A 54 -8.22 12.25 3.81
CA LEU A 54 -8.74 12.89 2.61
C LEU A 54 -10.23 12.63 2.41
N GLU A 55 -10.67 11.37 2.49
CA GLU A 55 -12.09 10.98 2.40
C GLU A 55 -12.96 11.72 3.42
N THR A 56 -12.46 11.89 4.64
CA THR A 56 -13.13 12.63 5.73
C THR A 56 -12.93 14.13 5.69
N ARG A 57 -12.15 14.66 4.73
CA ARG A 57 -11.83 16.08 4.53
C ARG A 57 -11.26 16.77 5.78
N ASN A 58 -10.56 16.02 6.63
CA ASN A 58 -9.97 16.55 7.86
C ASN A 58 -8.54 17.04 7.61
N ILE A 59 -8.38 18.34 7.36
CA ILE A 59 -7.09 18.97 6.99
C ILE A 59 -6.01 18.74 8.06
N ALA A 60 -6.33 18.95 9.33
CA ALA A 60 -5.37 18.75 10.42
C ALA A 60 -4.90 17.29 10.52
N ALA A 61 -5.80 16.33 10.31
CA ALA A 61 -5.45 14.92 10.27
C ALA A 61 -4.62 14.55 9.03
N ILE A 62 -4.87 15.18 7.88
CA ILE A 62 -4.05 15.02 6.67
C ILE A 62 -2.62 15.50 6.94
N GLU A 63 -2.45 16.71 7.46
CA GLU A 63 -1.13 17.30 7.73
C GLU A 63 -0.34 16.48 8.75
N THR A 64 -1.00 16.02 9.81
CA THR A 64 -0.40 15.16 10.84
C THR A 64 0.07 13.83 10.24
N ALA A 65 -0.81 13.14 9.51
CA ALA A 65 -0.49 11.87 8.88
C ALA A 65 0.60 12.02 7.81
N GLU A 66 0.62 13.12 7.05
CA GLU A 66 1.68 13.40 6.07
C GLU A 66 3.02 13.63 6.77
N ALA A 67 3.06 14.41 7.84
CA ALA A 67 4.28 14.67 8.60
C ALA A 67 4.88 13.39 9.19
N GLU A 68 4.03 12.54 9.77
CA GLU A 68 4.41 11.24 10.30
C GLU A 68 4.92 10.30 9.20
N THR A 69 4.21 10.22 8.07
CA THR A 69 4.61 9.40 6.92
C THR A 69 5.95 9.84 6.34
N ARG A 70 6.21 11.15 6.24
CA ARG A 70 7.51 11.68 5.77
C ARG A 70 8.66 11.32 6.70
N ARG A 71 8.47 11.46 8.02
CA ARG A 71 9.48 11.07 9.02
C ARG A 71 9.80 9.58 8.89
N PHE A 72 8.76 8.74 8.79
CA PHE A 72 8.94 7.30 8.58
C PHE A 72 9.68 7.00 7.29
N MET A 73 9.29 7.64 6.18
CA MET A 73 9.90 7.44 4.87
C MET A 73 11.39 7.79 4.89
N PHE A 74 11.77 8.90 5.52
CA PHE A 74 13.18 9.31 5.68
C PHE A 74 13.99 8.26 6.46
N SER A 75 13.48 7.79 7.59
CA SER A 75 14.14 6.72 8.36
C SER A 75 14.25 5.43 7.56
N PHE A 76 13.23 5.09 6.77
CA PHE A 76 13.20 3.87 5.98
C PHE A 76 14.16 3.90 4.79
N GLU A 77 14.24 5.02 4.05
CA GLU A 77 15.17 5.19 2.92
C GLU A 77 16.62 4.97 3.34
N ASN A 78 17.02 5.50 4.50
CA ASN A 78 18.38 5.36 5.03
C ASN A 78 18.78 3.90 5.31
N ILE A 79 17.81 3.03 5.57
CA ILE A 79 18.03 1.63 5.96
C ILE A 79 17.87 0.69 4.75
N LEU A 80 17.04 1.09 3.79
CA LEU A 80 16.72 0.29 2.61
C LEU A 80 17.87 0.18 1.60
N ALA A 81 18.82 1.13 1.61
CA ALA A 81 19.95 1.18 0.67
C ALA A 81 20.73 -0.15 0.57
N ASP A 82 20.78 -0.94 1.65
CA ASP A 82 21.53 -2.19 1.72
C ASP A 82 20.70 -3.45 1.42
N LYS A 83 19.38 -3.33 1.13
CA LYS A 83 18.46 -4.49 1.09
C LYS A 83 17.63 -4.55 -0.20
N SER A 84 18.10 -5.36 -1.15
CA SER A 84 17.54 -5.44 -2.52
C SER A 84 16.13 -6.03 -2.65
N PHE A 85 15.69 -6.93 -1.76
CA PHE A 85 14.41 -7.63 -1.93
C PHE A 85 13.17 -6.75 -1.64
N HIS A 86 13.29 -5.78 -0.72
CA HIS A 86 12.16 -4.93 -0.33
C HIS A 86 12.08 -3.62 -1.14
N VAL A 87 13.11 -3.32 -1.94
CA VAL A 87 13.25 -2.03 -2.62
C VAL A 87 12.08 -1.73 -3.55
N TYR A 88 11.62 -2.70 -4.35
CA TYR A 88 10.54 -2.45 -5.32
C TYR A 88 9.18 -2.27 -4.65
N ARG A 89 8.92 -2.98 -3.54
CA ARG A 89 7.69 -2.77 -2.78
C ARG A 89 7.69 -1.40 -2.11
N TYR A 90 8.84 -0.96 -1.60
CA TYR A 90 9.01 0.39 -1.10
C TYR A 90 8.79 1.44 -2.20
N LEU A 91 9.41 1.28 -3.37
CA LEU A 91 9.29 2.21 -4.49
C LEU A 91 7.85 2.33 -4.99
N LEU A 92 7.10 1.22 -5.05
CA LEU A 92 5.66 1.21 -5.33
C LEU A 92 4.89 2.07 -4.31
N LEU A 93 5.12 1.86 -3.01
CA LEU A 93 4.46 2.63 -1.95
C LEU A 93 4.85 4.10 -1.96
N ARG A 94 6.11 4.43 -2.25
CA ARG A 94 6.59 5.80 -2.39
C ARG A 94 5.92 6.52 -3.57
N ALA A 95 5.81 5.85 -4.71
CA ALA A 95 5.09 6.39 -5.87
C ALA A 95 3.61 6.64 -5.54
N TYR A 96 2.97 5.69 -4.83
CA TYR A 96 1.59 5.84 -4.37
C TYR A 96 1.42 6.98 -3.37
N TYR A 97 2.30 7.11 -2.37
CA TYR A 97 2.33 8.23 -1.43
C TYR A 97 2.36 9.59 -2.16
N HIS A 98 3.28 9.75 -3.13
CA HIS A 98 3.38 10.99 -3.89
C HIS A 98 2.12 11.26 -4.71
N GLN A 99 1.47 10.23 -5.27
CA GLN A 99 0.19 10.41 -5.96
C GLN A 99 -0.88 10.98 -5.03
N VAL A 100 -1.05 10.38 -3.84
CA VAL A 100 -2.03 10.79 -2.83
C VAL A 100 -1.79 12.22 -2.36
N VAL A 101 -0.54 12.56 -2.02
CA VAL A 101 -0.17 13.91 -1.54
C VAL A 101 -0.27 14.96 -2.65
N ASN A 102 0.22 14.67 -3.85
CA ASN A 102 0.17 15.62 -4.96
C ASN A 102 -1.26 15.91 -5.40
N TYR A 103 -2.14 14.91 -5.33
CA TYR A 103 -3.56 15.12 -5.53
C TYR A 103 -4.10 16.14 -4.51
N PHE A 104 -3.86 15.91 -3.21
CA PHE A 104 -4.34 16.80 -2.16
C PHE A 104 -3.87 18.24 -2.38
N LYS A 105 -2.60 18.41 -2.79
CA LYS A 105 -1.98 19.70 -3.06
C LYS A 105 -2.29 20.27 -4.46
N LYS A 106 -3.10 19.57 -5.26
CA LYS A 106 -3.46 19.93 -6.65
C LYS A 106 -2.25 20.21 -7.56
N TYR A 107 -1.13 19.53 -7.33
CA TYR A 107 0.05 19.67 -8.17
C TYR A 107 -0.11 18.93 -9.50
N LYS A 108 0.60 19.39 -10.54
CA LYS A 108 0.69 18.65 -11.81
C LYS A 108 1.30 17.28 -11.55
N LEU A 109 0.49 16.24 -11.70
CA LEU A 109 0.93 14.86 -11.54
C LEU A 109 1.71 14.44 -12.78
N ARG A 110 3.01 14.11 -12.62
CA ARG A 110 3.62 13.12 -13.51
C ARG A 110 2.77 11.86 -13.35
N ARG A 111 2.32 11.24 -14.45
CA ARG A 111 1.41 10.08 -14.33
C ARG A 111 2.13 9.02 -13.49
N THR A 112 1.60 8.73 -12.30
CA THR A 112 2.20 7.74 -11.38
C THR A 112 2.42 6.40 -12.09
N THR A 113 1.52 6.06 -13.02
CA THR A 113 1.65 4.90 -13.90
C THR A 113 2.96 4.89 -14.68
N ASP A 114 3.45 6.02 -15.19
CA ASP A 114 4.71 6.09 -15.94
C ASP A 114 5.92 5.81 -15.02
N VAL A 115 5.85 6.29 -13.77
CA VAL A 115 6.87 5.99 -12.76
C VAL A 115 6.82 4.50 -12.39
N LEU A 116 5.62 3.95 -12.19
CA LEU A 116 5.43 2.54 -11.87
C LEU A 116 5.88 1.62 -13.01
N GLU A 117 5.70 2.01 -14.27
CA GLU A 117 6.21 1.28 -15.45
C GLU A 117 7.74 1.16 -15.42
N VAL A 118 8.44 2.24 -15.05
CA VAL A 118 9.91 2.21 -14.89
C VAL A 118 10.32 1.28 -13.75
N ILE A 119 9.62 1.35 -12.61
CA ILE A 119 9.88 0.47 -11.46
C ILE A 119 9.61 -1.00 -11.81
N ALA A 120 8.52 -1.28 -12.52
CA ALA A 120 8.15 -2.63 -12.97
C ALA A 120 9.24 -3.22 -13.86
N ARG A 121 9.66 -2.51 -14.92
CA ARG A 121 10.75 -2.97 -15.80
C ARG A 121 12.04 -3.21 -15.03
N SER A 122 12.37 -2.31 -14.10
CA SER A 122 13.57 -2.47 -13.27
C SER A 122 13.49 -3.71 -12.38
N SER A 123 12.30 -4.00 -11.81
CA SER A 123 12.10 -5.22 -11.00
C SER A 123 12.20 -6.49 -11.83
N PHE A 124 11.71 -6.47 -13.07
CA PHE A 124 11.83 -7.58 -14.01
C PHE A 124 13.29 -7.84 -14.38
N SER A 125 14.03 -6.81 -14.78
CA SER A 125 15.45 -6.93 -15.15
C SER A 125 16.34 -7.42 -14.00
N SER A 126 15.95 -7.14 -12.75
CA SER A 126 16.63 -7.64 -11.54
C SER A 126 16.15 -9.03 -11.09
N GLY A 127 15.34 -9.72 -11.89
CA GLY A 127 14.83 -11.07 -11.58
C GLY A 127 13.71 -11.13 -10.53
N GLN A 128 13.15 -9.99 -10.11
CA GLN A 128 12.05 -9.91 -9.14
C GLN A 128 10.69 -9.95 -9.83
N PHE A 129 10.41 -11.04 -10.57
CA PHE A 129 9.20 -11.21 -11.38
C PHE A 129 7.89 -11.08 -10.60
N TYR A 130 7.87 -11.53 -9.34
CA TYR A 130 6.70 -11.34 -8.48
C TYR A 130 6.38 -9.85 -8.26
N MET A 131 7.41 -9.02 -8.06
CA MET A 131 7.21 -7.58 -7.88
C MET A 131 6.77 -6.89 -9.16
N TYR A 132 7.28 -7.35 -10.31
CA TYR A 132 6.81 -6.90 -11.62
C TYR A 132 5.29 -7.08 -11.76
N GLU A 133 4.79 -8.29 -11.48
CA GLU A 133 3.35 -8.57 -11.57
C GLU A 133 2.53 -7.79 -10.54
N VAL A 134 3.01 -7.67 -9.30
CA VAL A 134 2.36 -6.85 -8.26
C VAL A 134 2.24 -5.39 -8.69
N ILE A 135 3.29 -4.81 -9.28
CA ILE A 135 3.27 -3.43 -9.75
C ILE A 135 2.30 -3.28 -10.93
N HIS A 136 2.32 -4.20 -11.89
CA HIS A 136 1.38 -4.18 -13.02
C HIS A 136 -0.08 -4.33 -12.59
N HIS A 137 -0.36 -5.13 -11.56
CA HIS A 137 -1.69 -5.21 -10.95
C HIS A 137 -2.15 -3.83 -10.45
N HIS A 138 -1.29 -3.10 -9.75
CA HIS A 138 -1.61 -1.75 -9.26
C HIS A 138 -1.77 -0.75 -10.42
N ILE A 139 -0.93 -0.83 -11.46
CA ILE A 139 -1.10 0.00 -12.68
C ILE A 139 -2.48 -0.25 -13.31
N ASN A 140 -2.87 -1.52 -13.47
CA ASN A 140 -4.17 -1.88 -14.04
C ASN A 140 -5.33 -1.38 -13.17
N SER A 141 -5.21 -1.46 -11.84
CA SER A 141 -6.20 -0.89 -10.93
C SER A 141 -6.32 0.62 -11.10
N PHE A 142 -5.20 1.34 -11.09
CA PHE A 142 -5.17 2.79 -11.24
C PHE A 142 -5.68 3.27 -12.61
N GLN A 143 -5.63 2.42 -13.62
CA GLN A 143 -6.18 2.68 -14.95
C GLN A 143 -7.62 2.17 -15.12
N LYS A 144 -8.27 1.68 -14.06
CA LYS A 144 -9.63 1.09 -14.09
C LYS A 144 -9.78 -0.06 -15.07
N LYS A 145 -8.70 -0.84 -15.26
CA LYS A 145 -8.66 -2.02 -16.13
C LYS A 145 -8.90 -3.33 -15.38
N LEU A 146 -8.83 -3.32 -14.06
CA LEU A 146 -9.15 -4.49 -13.25
C LEU A 146 -10.67 -4.65 -13.07
N PRO A 147 -11.20 -5.88 -13.14
CA PRO A 147 -12.55 -6.16 -12.68
C PRO A 147 -12.73 -5.78 -11.20
N ILE A 148 -13.91 -5.26 -10.85
CA ILE A 148 -14.21 -4.78 -9.49
C ILE A 148 -14.13 -5.92 -8.46
N GLU A 149 -14.42 -7.15 -8.87
CA GLU A 149 -14.33 -8.36 -8.06
C GLU A 149 -12.89 -8.65 -7.64
N ILE A 150 -11.94 -8.46 -8.56
CA ILE A 150 -10.50 -8.64 -8.30
C ILE A 150 -9.98 -7.51 -7.43
N GLU A 151 -10.43 -6.27 -7.66
CA GLU A 151 -10.01 -5.12 -6.88
C GLU A 151 -10.46 -5.22 -5.41
N ASN A 152 -11.69 -5.69 -5.18
CA ASN A 152 -12.30 -5.83 -3.86
C ASN A 152 -12.13 -7.22 -3.24
N PHE A 153 -11.48 -8.17 -3.93
CA PHE A 153 -11.39 -9.57 -3.51
C PHE A 153 -11.02 -9.70 -2.04
N TRP A 154 -9.93 -9.07 -1.61
CA TRP A 154 -9.46 -9.21 -0.23
C TRP A 154 -10.41 -8.55 0.77
N ILE A 155 -11.06 -7.44 0.44
CA ILE A 155 -12.07 -6.83 1.32
C ILE A 155 -13.26 -7.79 1.49
N ASN A 156 -13.72 -8.40 0.40
CA ASN A 156 -14.85 -9.34 0.41
C ASN A 156 -14.50 -10.64 1.13
N PHE A 157 -13.33 -11.21 0.85
CA PHE A 157 -12.79 -12.39 1.52
C PHE A 157 -12.74 -12.20 3.04
N CYS A 158 -12.31 -11.03 3.50
CA CYS A 158 -12.07 -10.75 4.91
C CYS A 158 -13.34 -10.34 5.67
N SER A 159 -14.30 -9.71 4.99
CA SER A 159 -15.56 -9.27 5.60
C SER A 159 -16.60 -10.38 5.75
N GLY A 160 -16.35 -11.55 5.14
CA GLY A 160 -17.31 -12.67 5.15
C GLY A 160 -18.62 -12.35 4.42
N HIS A 161 -18.65 -11.27 3.62
CA HIS A 161 -19.84 -10.89 2.87
C HIS A 161 -20.21 -12.02 1.90
N GLU A 162 -21.47 -12.44 2.00
CA GLU A 162 -22.19 -13.45 1.20
C GLU A 162 -22.20 -14.92 1.68
N GLY A 163 -21.61 -15.29 2.82
CA GLY A 163 -21.64 -16.70 3.25
C GLY A 163 -20.98 -17.68 2.25
N ARG A 164 -20.35 -17.15 1.19
CA ARG A 164 -19.43 -17.86 0.32
C ARG A 164 -18.07 -17.83 0.98
N GLN A 165 -17.62 -18.99 1.46
CA GLN A 165 -16.19 -19.21 1.60
C GLN A 165 -15.59 -19.14 0.19
N TYR A 166 -14.87 -18.06 -0.10
CA TYR A 166 -14.02 -18.01 -1.28
C TYR A 166 -13.05 -19.20 -1.21
N SER A 167 -13.24 -20.13 -2.12
CA SER A 167 -12.50 -21.39 -2.15
C SER A 167 -11.20 -21.22 -2.94
N VAL A 168 -10.30 -22.21 -2.81
CA VAL A 168 -9.11 -22.32 -3.68
C VAL A 168 -9.51 -22.38 -5.16
N GLU A 169 -10.68 -22.91 -5.48
CA GLU A 169 -11.20 -22.99 -6.85
C GLU A 169 -11.62 -21.62 -7.39
N ASP A 170 -12.16 -20.74 -6.55
CA ASP A 170 -12.46 -19.36 -6.93
C ASP A 170 -11.18 -18.55 -7.15
N TRP A 171 -10.11 -18.85 -6.39
CA TRP A 171 -8.77 -18.31 -6.64
C TRP A 171 -8.20 -18.78 -8.00
N LEU A 172 -8.33 -20.06 -8.33
CA LEU A 172 -7.90 -20.61 -9.62
C LEU A 172 -8.64 -20.00 -10.82
N LYS A 173 -9.94 -19.65 -10.67
CA LYS A 173 -10.71 -18.95 -11.71
C LYS A 173 -10.20 -17.53 -12.01
N THR A 174 -9.47 -16.91 -11.08
CA THR A 174 -8.81 -15.61 -11.34
C THR A 174 -7.52 -15.72 -12.17
N GLY A 175 -7.16 -16.92 -12.62
CA GLY A 175 -5.98 -17.15 -13.43
C GLY A 175 -4.66 -16.94 -12.67
N ASN A 176 -4.64 -17.24 -11.36
CA ASN A 176 -3.48 -17.11 -10.46
C ASN A 176 -2.94 -15.68 -10.24
N LYS A 177 -3.72 -14.63 -10.51
CA LYS A 177 -3.28 -13.22 -10.42
C LYS A 177 -3.89 -12.45 -9.23
N LEU A 178 -4.15 -13.13 -8.13
CA LEU A 178 -4.55 -12.47 -6.89
C LEU A 178 -3.33 -12.00 -6.12
N PHE A 179 -3.01 -10.72 -6.28
CA PHE A 179 -1.94 -10.04 -5.55
C PHE A 179 -2.46 -9.48 -4.22
N PRO A 180 -1.58 -9.24 -3.23
CA PRO A 180 -1.98 -8.62 -1.96
C PRO A 180 -2.78 -7.35 -2.19
N PHE A 181 -3.74 -7.03 -1.29
CA PHE A 181 -4.63 -5.87 -1.31
C PHE A 181 -4.22 -4.76 -2.28
N THR A 182 -5.06 -4.55 -3.28
CA THR A 182 -4.93 -3.48 -4.27
C THR A 182 -4.99 -2.13 -3.57
N LEU A 183 -3.93 -1.33 -3.69
CA LEU A 183 -4.00 0.07 -3.29
C LEU A 183 -4.96 0.77 -4.24
N LYS A 184 -5.96 1.46 -3.70
CA LYS A 184 -6.93 2.19 -4.51
C LYS A 184 -6.54 3.65 -4.61
N ILE A 185 -6.90 4.27 -5.73
CA ILE A 185 -6.97 5.72 -5.80
C ILE A 185 -8.18 6.13 -4.92
N PRO A 186 -8.02 7.00 -3.90
CA PRO A 186 -9.17 7.50 -3.14
C PRO A 186 -10.25 8.04 -4.09
N GLU A 187 -11.52 7.80 -3.80
CA GLU A 187 -12.65 8.15 -4.70
C GLU A 187 -12.76 9.65 -4.98
N LEU A 188 -12.18 10.47 -4.12
CA LEU A 188 -12.09 11.91 -4.37
C LEU A 188 -11.15 12.24 -5.54
N LEU A 189 -10.21 11.35 -5.91
CA LEU A 189 -9.22 11.60 -6.96
C LEU A 189 -9.67 11.28 -8.40
N ASP A 190 -10.90 10.79 -8.58
CA ASP A 190 -11.55 10.54 -9.87
C ASP A 190 -12.60 11.63 -10.20
#